data_AF-A0A8H5LBL8-F1
#
_entry.id   AF-A0A8H5LBL8-F1
#
_cell.length_a   1.000
_cell.length_b   1.000
_cell.length_c   1.000
_cell.angle_alpha   90.00
_cell.angle_beta   90.00
_cell.angle_gamma   90.00
#
_symmetry.space_group_name_H-M   'P 1'
#
loop_
_entity.id
_entity.type
_entity.pdbx_description
1 polymer ?
#
loop_
_entity_poly.entity_id
_entity_poly.type
_entity_poly.pdbx_seq_one_letter_code
_entity_poly.pdbx_strand_id
1 'polypeptide(L)'
;MFDRTEPSIANPLLGPPQGFRQSEHTAAGKASQYYSSGIQAKFPKSLLAVPKTTAKIAQYAEISYEYNEQKHLARTQERLRVGGLQTELPTGWPKRLDGPLVWKGSDFSDEAPFLQANIRHAQL
;
A
#
# COMPACT_ATOMS: atom_id res chain seq x y z
N MET A 1 46.81 -3.53 -54.51
CA MET A 1 46.03 -2.42 -55.10
C MET A 1 45.09 -3.05 -56.11
N PHE A 2 43.88 -3.41 -55.69
CA PHE A 2 42.83 -3.91 -56.58
C PHE A 2 41.48 -3.38 -56.09
N ASP A 3 40.74 -2.90 -57.07
CA ASP A 3 39.51 -2.12 -57.00
C ASP A 3 38.39 -2.84 -56.25
N ARG A 4 37.63 -2.05 -55.48
CA ARG A 4 36.31 -2.45 -54.98
C ARG A 4 35.29 -2.04 -56.04
N THR A 5 34.71 -3.02 -56.71
CA THR A 5 33.51 -2.83 -57.52
C THR A 5 32.43 -3.74 -56.92
N GLU A 6 31.42 -3.12 -56.30
CA GLU A 6 30.27 -3.81 -55.73
C GLU A 6 29.41 -4.45 -56.82
N PRO A 7 28.90 -5.67 -56.59
CA PRO A 7 27.61 -6.05 -57.14
C PRO A 7 26.53 -5.95 -56.05
N SER A 8 25.61 -5.02 -56.32
CA SER A 8 24.27 -4.92 -55.74
C SER A 8 23.61 -6.29 -55.60
N ILE A 9 23.32 -6.70 -54.36
CA ILE A 9 22.41 -7.81 -54.07
C ILE A 9 21.15 -7.21 -53.50
N ALA A 10 20.13 -7.17 -54.36
CA ALA A 10 18.76 -6.83 -54.01
C ALA A 10 18.28 -7.73 -52.86
N ASN A 11 17.84 -7.13 -51.76
CA ASN A 11 17.14 -7.82 -50.68
C ASN A 11 15.74 -8.25 -51.17
N PRO A 12 15.41 -9.55 -51.25
CA PRO A 12 14.04 -9.95 -51.49
C PRO A 12 13.20 -9.73 -50.22
N LEU A 13 12.25 -8.81 -50.33
CA LEU A 13 10.97 -8.75 -49.63
C LEU A 13 10.94 -9.35 -48.20
N LEU A 14 11.21 -8.50 -47.21
CA LEU A 14 10.61 -8.61 -45.89
C LEU A 14 9.09 -8.75 -46.08
N GLY A 15 8.51 -9.89 -45.72
CA GLY A 15 7.08 -10.01 -45.55
C GLY A 15 6.58 -8.96 -44.54
N PRO A 16 5.33 -8.47 -44.66
CA PRO A 16 4.83 -7.50 -43.71
C PRO A 16 4.92 -8.08 -42.28
N PRO A 17 5.30 -7.28 -41.26
CA PRO A 17 5.19 -7.73 -39.90
C PRO A 17 3.74 -8.15 -39.69
N GLN A 18 3.53 -9.37 -39.21
CA GLN A 18 2.22 -9.82 -38.73
C GLN A 18 1.88 -8.93 -37.53
N GLY A 19 1.33 -7.76 -37.83
CA GLY A 19 0.77 -6.86 -36.85
C GLY A 19 -0.33 -7.61 -36.12
N PHE A 20 -0.35 -7.48 -34.80
CA PHE A 20 -1.52 -7.79 -34.00
C PHE A 20 -2.73 -7.13 -34.67
N ARG A 21 -3.60 -7.95 -35.28
CA ARG A 21 -4.88 -7.47 -35.79
C ARG A 21 -5.69 -7.01 -34.58
N GLN A 22 -5.72 -5.70 -34.34
CA GLN A 22 -6.81 -5.11 -33.59
C GLN A 22 -8.05 -5.28 -34.47
N SER A 23 -9.00 -6.10 -34.01
CA SER A 23 -10.30 -6.23 -34.67
C SER A 23 -11.03 -4.90 -34.56
N GLU A 24 -11.22 -4.24 -35.69
CA GLU A 24 -12.10 -3.09 -35.84
C GLU A 24 -13.53 -3.53 -35.48
N HIS A 25 -14.04 -3.03 -34.35
CA HIS A 25 -15.45 -3.20 -33.97
C HIS A 25 -16.25 -2.03 -34.54
N THR A 26 -16.76 -2.18 -35.75
CA THR A 26 -17.68 -1.22 -36.37
C THR A 26 -19.12 -1.48 -35.91
N ALA A 27 -19.76 -0.40 -35.43
CA ALA A 27 -21.20 -0.10 -35.39
C ALA A 27 -22.20 -1.07 -34.70
N ALA A 28 -22.87 -0.51 -33.68
CA ALA A 28 -24.24 -0.79 -33.22
C ALA A 28 -24.69 -2.27 -33.13
N GLY A 29 -24.48 -2.89 -31.96
CA GLY A 29 -25.19 -4.10 -31.56
C GLY A 29 -24.31 -5.12 -30.86
N LYS A 30 -24.68 -5.44 -29.63
CA LYS A 30 -24.09 -6.44 -28.71
C LYS A 30 -22.80 -5.96 -28.02
N ALA A 31 -22.86 -5.95 -26.69
CA ALA A 31 -21.73 -5.67 -25.82
C ALA A 31 -20.58 -6.63 -26.15
N SER A 32 -19.53 -6.12 -26.80
CA SER A 32 -18.35 -6.90 -27.13
C SER A 32 -17.80 -7.54 -25.85
N GLN A 33 -17.82 -8.87 -25.82
CA GLN A 33 -17.25 -9.65 -24.74
C GLN A 33 -15.73 -9.46 -24.76
N TYR A 34 -15.25 -8.47 -24.00
CA TYR A 34 -13.86 -8.04 -23.98
C TYR A 34 -12.88 -9.14 -23.55
N TYR A 35 -13.34 -10.09 -22.73
CA TYR A 35 -12.52 -11.22 -22.25
C TYR A 35 -12.93 -12.51 -22.94
N SER A 36 -11.95 -13.38 -23.23
CA SER A 36 -12.20 -14.71 -23.79
C SER A 36 -12.98 -15.62 -22.83
N SER A 37 -13.69 -16.61 -23.38
CA SER A 37 -14.51 -17.55 -22.61
C SER A 37 -13.72 -18.28 -21.52
N GLY A 38 -12.46 -18.67 -21.83
CA GLY A 38 -11.58 -19.35 -20.87
C GLY A 38 -11.15 -18.47 -19.69
N ILE A 39 -10.92 -17.17 -19.91
CA ILE A 39 -10.58 -16.23 -18.83
C ILE A 39 -11.80 -16.01 -17.92
N GLN A 40 -12.99 -15.89 -18.51
CA GLN A 40 -14.24 -15.73 -17.75
C GLN A 40 -14.59 -16.97 -16.92
N ALA A 41 -14.27 -18.18 -17.41
CA ALA A 41 -14.49 -19.43 -16.68
C ALA A 41 -13.58 -19.56 -15.45
N LYS A 42 -12.33 -19.06 -15.54
CA LYS A 42 -11.37 -19.09 -14.42
C LYS A 42 -11.61 -17.97 -13.41
N PHE A 43 -12.06 -16.81 -13.88
CA PHE A 43 -12.27 -15.61 -13.06
C PHE A 43 -13.72 -15.14 -13.20
N PRO A 44 -14.68 -15.78 -12.51
CA PRO A 44 -16.06 -15.32 -12.52
C PRO A 44 -16.13 -13.89 -11.98
N LYS A 45 -16.87 -13.04 -12.68
CA LYS A 45 -17.01 -11.60 -12.35
C LYS A 45 -17.55 -11.35 -10.93
N SER A 46 -18.22 -12.33 -10.34
CA SER A 46 -18.68 -12.30 -8.96
C SER A 46 -17.54 -12.21 -7.94
N LEU A 47 -16.34 -12.72 -8.26
CA LEU A 47 -15.16 -12.58 -7.40
C LEU A 47 -14.57 -11.17 -7.44
N LEU A 48 -14.81 -10.44 -8.53
CA LEU A 48 -14.40 -9.05 -8.70
C LEU A 48 -15.49 -8.07 -8.23
N ALA A 49 -16.64 -8.59 -7.83
CA ALA A 49 -17.72 -7.77 -7.30
C ALA A 49 -17.33 -7.27 -5.91
N VAL A 50 -16.71 -6.09 -5.87
CA VAL A 50 -16.52 -5.35 -4.62
C VAL A 50 -17.91 -5.06 -4.06
N PRO A 51 -18.23 -5.50 -2.84
CA PRO A 51 -19.49 -5.11 -2.22
C PRO A 51 -19.52 -3.59 -2.16
N LYS A 52 -20.55 -2.97 -2.76
CA LYS A 52 -20.82 -1.54 -2.59
C LYS A 52 -21.33 -1.30 -1.18
N THR A 53 -20.46 -1.45 -0.18
CA THR A 53 -20.71 -0.94 1.15
C THR A 53 -20.52 0.56 1.09
N THR A 54 -21.57 1.27 0.68
CA THR A 54 -21.70 2.70 0.93
C THR A 54 -22.02 2.87 2.41
N ALA A 55 -21.08 2.50 3.28
CA ALA A 55 -21.13 2.96 4.66
C ALA A 55 -21.04 4.49 4.56
N LYS A 56 -22.12 5.18 4.90
CA LYS A 56 -22.13 6.63 5.02
C LYS A 56 -21.08 6.97 6.08
N ILE A 57 -19.90 7.40 5.65
CA ILE A 57 -18.84 7.86 6.56
C ILE A 57 -19.42 9.11 7.21
N ALA A 58 -19.98 8.95 8.42
CA ALA A 58 -20.73 10.01 9.07
C ALA A 58 -19.83 11.17 9.49
N GLN A 59 -18.53 10.92 9.65
CA GLN A 59 -17.53 11.93 9.92
C GLN A 59 -16.15 11.32 9.68
N TYR A 60 -15.30 12.03 8.92
CA TYR A 60 -13.88 11.70 8.90
C TYR A 60 -13.25 12.05 10.25
N ALA A 61 -12.19 11.33 10.62
CA ALA A 61 -11.35 11.76 11.72
C ALA A 61 -10.73 13.12 11.36
N GLU A 62 -10.79 14.07 12.29
CA GLU A 62 -10.10 15.34 12.13
C GLU A 62 -8.60 15.12 12.32
N ILE A 63 -7.84 15.17 11.22
CA ILE A 63 -6.40 14.96 11.18
C ILE A 63 -5.74 16.30 10.87
N SER A 64 -4.94 16.80 11.81
CA SER A 64 -4.09 17.98 11.67
C SER A 64 -2.62 17.57 11.73
N TYR A 65 -1.75 18.33 11.05
CA TYR A 65 -0.29 18.16 11.19
C TYR A 65 0.20 18.54 12.58
N GLU A 66 -0.45 19.54 13.20
CA GLU A 66 -0.09 19.96 14.55
C GLU A 66 -0.67 19.03 15.61
N TYR A 67 0.14 18.77 16.63
CA TYR A 67 -0.25 18.01 17.79
C TYR A 67 -1.24 18.83 18.64
N ASN A 68 -2.43 18.27 18.85
CA ASN A 68 -3.42 18.84 19.75
C ASN A 68 -3.52 18.00 21.04
N GLU A 69 -2.93 18.52 22.10
CA GLU A 69 -2.89 17.86 23.41
C GLU A 69 -4.28 17.60 23.99
N GLN A 70 -5.20 18.56 23.87
CA GLN A 70 -6.55 18.45 24.42
C GLN A 70 -7.33 17.30 23.77
N LYS A 71 -7.25 17.18 22.44
CA LYS A 71 -7.86 16.06 21.69
C LYS A 71 -7.21 14.73 22.03
N HIS A 72 -5.89 14.70 22.22
CA HIS A 72 -5.18 13.50 22.66
C HIS A 72 -5.69 13.03 24.03
N LEU A 73 -5.73 13.93 25.01
CA LEU A 73 -6.19 13.61 26.36
C LEU A 73 -7.65 13.15 26.37
N ALA A 74 -8.53 13.83 25.65
CA ALA A 74 -9.94 13.46 25.54
C ALA A 74 -10.12 12.04 24.97
N ARG A 75 -9.39 11.70 23.89
CA ARG A 75 -9.41 10.34 23.30
C ARG A 75 -8.84 9.29 24.26
N THR A 76 -7.81 9.64 25.02
CA THR A 76 -7.20 8.74 26.00
C THR A 76 -8.14 8.48 27.16
N GLN A 77 -8.79 9.51 27.71
CA GLN A 77 -9.82 9.36 28.74
C GLN A 77 -10.99 8.50 28.24
N GLU A 78 -11.45 8.74 27.01
CA GLU A 78 -12.54 7.94 26.43
C GLU A 78 -12.16 6.47 26.26
N ARG A 79 -10.94 6.17 25.77
CA ARG A 79 -10.43 4.80 25.67
C ARG A 79 -10.35 4.12 27.04
N LEU A 80 -9.90 4.84 28.07
CA LEU A 80 -9.86 4.32 29.43
C LEU A 80 -11.26 4.10 30.00
N ARG A 81 -12.21 5.00 29.70
CA ARG A 81 -13.62 4.92 30.15
C ARG A 81 -14.36 3.75 29.52
N VAL A 82 -14.19 3.54 28.20
CA VAL A 82 -14.80 2.42 27.46
C VAL A 82 -14.23 1.08 27.93
N GLY A 83 -12.96 1.05 28.35
CA GLY A 83 -12.32 -0.16 28.87
C GLY A 83 -12.12 -1.22 27.79
N GLY A 84 -11.98 -2.48 28.21
CA GLY A 84 -11.87 -3.63 27.29
C GLY A 84 -10.51 -3.81 26.62
N LEU A 85 -9.48 -3.07 27.04
CA LEU A 85 -8.11 -3.36 26.61
C LEU A 85 -7.70 -4.71 27.21
N GLN A 86 -7.41 -5.69 26.35
CA GLN A 86 -6.85 -6.95 26.80
C GLN A 86 -5.46 -6.69 27.38
N THR A 87 -5.33 -6.90 28.68
CA THR A 87 -4.05 -6.80 29.40
C THR A 87 -3.29 -8.11 29.37
N GLU A 88 -3.96 -9.19 28.99
CA GLU A 88 -3.39 -10.53 28.92
C GLU A 88 -2.73 -10.79 27.57
N LEU A 89 -1.58 -11.44 27.61
CA LEU A 89 -0.88 -11.91 26.43
C LEU A 89 -1.61 -13.14 25.83
N PRO A 90 -1.60 -13.34 24.51
CA PRO A 90 -2.19 -14.52 23.90
C PRO A 90 -1.50 -15.82 24.34
N THR A 91 -2.24 -16.93 24.30
CA THR A 91 -1.69 -18.25 24.63
C THR A 91 -0.45 -18.57 23.78
N GLY A 92 0.64 -18.98 24.45
CA GLY A 92 1.91 -19.32 23.81
C GLY A 92 2.89 -18.16 23.68
N TRP A 93 2.51 -16.93 24.05
CA TRP A 93 3.43 -15.80 24.08
C TRP A 93 4.30 -15.81 25.34
N PRO A 94 5.62 -15.52 25.20
CA PRO A 94 6.50 -15.42 26.36
C PRO A 94 6.11 -14.21 27.20
N LYS A 95 5.82 -14.42 28.48
CA LYS A 95 5.51 -13.34 29.44
C LYS A 95 6.72 -12.47 29.76
N ARG A 96 7.92 -12.96 29.47
CA ARG A 96 9.21 -12.28 29.68
C ARG A 96 10.14 -12.64 28.53
N LEU A 97 10.96 -11.67 28.12
CA LEU A 97 12.04 -11.89 27.18
C LEU A 97 13.35 -11.87 27.97
N ASP A 98 14.09 -12.97 27.91
CA ASP A 98 15.41 -13.10 28.51
C ASP A 98 16.40 -13.45 27.40
N GLY A 99 17.44 -12.64 27.23
CA GLY A 99 18.45 -12.87 26.21
C GLY A 99 19.50 -11.76 26.17
N PRO A 100 20.68 -12.01 25.57
CA PRO A 100 21.77 -11.03 25.49
C PRO A 100 21.43 -9.79 24.66
N LEU A 101 20.38 -9.87 23.84
CA LEU A 101 19.87 -8.77 23.01
C LEU A 101 18.65 -8.06 23.63
N VAL A 102 18.20 -8.48 24.82
CA VAL A 102 17.10 -7.81 25.51
C VAL A 102 17.66 -6.63 26.28
N TRP A 103 17.31 -5.42 25.86
CA TRP A 103 17.65 -4.21 26.60
C TRP A 103 16.72 -4.04 27.81
N LYS A 104 17.32 -3.81 28.97
CA LYS A 104 16.67 -3.45 30.22
C LYS A 104 16.77 -1.95 30.42
N GLY A 105 15.84 -1.36 31.18
CA GLY A 105 15.92 0.06 31.52
C GLY A 105 17.23 0.44 32.22
N SER A 106 17.83 -0.51 32.95
CA SER A 106 19.15 -0.38 33.58
C SER A 106 20.33 -0.32 32.60
N ASP A 107 20.13 -0.70 31.34
CA ASP A 107 21.20 -0.69 30.32
C ASP A 107 21.49 0.73 29.83
N PHE A 108 20.63 1.70 30.18
CA PHE A 108 20.83 3.12 29.92
C PHE A 108 21.15 3.82 31.25
N SER A 109 22.42 4.17 31.44
CA SER A 109 22.87 4.89 32.64
C SER A 109 22.50 6.38 32.62
N ASP A 110 22.15 6.92 31.46
CA ASP A 110 21.84 8.34 31.25
C ASP A 110 20.74 8.50 30.20
N GLU A 111 19.63 9.13 30.60
CA GLU A 111 18.49 9.43 29.73
C GLU A 111 18.65 10.77 29.01
N ALA A 112 19.61 11.61 29.41
CA ALA A 112 19.89 12.92 28.79
C ALA A 112 20.03 12.89 27.26
N PRO A 113 20.68 11.89 26.61
CA PRO A 113 20.76 11.87 25.15
C PRO A 113 19.42 11.62 24.44
N PHE A 114 18.39 11.16 25.15
CA PHE A 114 17.06 10.85 24.58
C PHE A 114 15.99 11.88 24.95
N LEU A 115 16.27 12.77 25.88
CA LEU A 115 15.39 13.88 26.21
C LEU A 115 15.54 14.99 25.16
N GLN A 116 14.58 15.08 24.25
CA GLN A 116 14.44 16.27 23.40
C GLN A 116 13.99 17.44 24.29
N ALA A 117 14.93 18.33 24.60
CA ALA A 117 14.69 19.49 25.43
C ALA A 117 13.72 20.47 24.73
N ASN A 118 12.42 20.33 24.99
CA ASN A 118 11.42 21.36 24.67
C ASN A 118 11.55 22.49 25.69
N ILE A 119 12.62 23.29 25.58
CA ILE A 119 12.79 24.50 26.36
C ILE A 119 11.81 25.54 25.81
N ARG A 120 10.62 25.60 26.42
CA ARG A 120 9.74 26.77 26.29
C ARG A 120 10.42 27.93 27.01
N HIS A 121 11.09 28.80 26.27
CA HIS A 121 11.45 30.14 26.76
C HIS A 121 10.14 30.94 26.94
N ALA A 122 9.54 30.84 28.12
CA ALA A 122 8.60 31.83 28.59
C ALA A 122 9.43 32.95 29.26
N GLN A 123 9.78 33.98 28.48
CA GLN A 123 10.19 35.25 29.06
C GLN A 123 8.93 36.03 29.43
N LEU A 124 8.84 36.37 30.72
CA LEU A 124 7.97 37.39 31.29
C LEU A 124 8.44 38.79 30.91
#